data_AF-A0A3M1FCI8-F1
#
_entry.id   AF-A0A3M1FCI8-F1
#
_cell.length_a   1.000
_cell.length_b   1.000
_cell.length_c   1.000
_cell.angle_alpha   90.00
_cell.angle_beta   90.00
_cell.angle_gamma   90.00
#
_symmetry.space_group_name_H-M   'P 1'
#
loop_
_entity.id
_entity.type
_entity.pdbx_description
1 polymer ?
#
loop_
_entity_poly.entity_id
_entity_poly.type
_entity_poly.pdbx_seq_one_letter_code
_entity_poly.pdbx_strand_id
1 'polypeptide(L)'
;MINEYFSESYYEAREKFLKATKSMELVTCNGTDVALLEAKNKKNLAIIVSGVHGVEGYTGSAIQNMFARHIINKNCSWLFIHALNSYGFKNNRRFNKNNVDLNRAFYDAPVETKCNNLEKYLLPKRPRWYDNIEDAVFYMNSIRVLLKSIFNLPRLVNDVAGGQYQNKEGLYYGGNEVQDEVKLYKKILYEYTIGYENLYLIDIHTGLGLWGKLFAVTEHKKGSEEFNQLQRILPMLKSDACDEQYKTNASIESFTKKHSKTKKTVTATIEFGTYSKFSEIVSALCLLNLLIAENQATFYGSVRGVMHHRERLKQGFYPNDEKWRMMVLKQSYEFGKKFGEMVE
;
A
#
# COMPACT_ATOMS: atom_id res chain seq x y z
N MET A 1 2.61 -24.76 -5.65
CA MET A 1 2.37 -23.53 -6.42
C MET A 1 2.30 -22.29 -5.55
N ILE A 2 1.47 -22.21 -4.51
CA ILE A 2 1.33 -20.98 -3.68
C ILE A 2 2.62 -20.62 -2.92
N ASN A 3 3.27 -21.62 -2.30
CA ASN A 3 4.52 -21.46 -1.55
C ASN A 3 5.70 -21.00 -2.42
N GLU A 4 5.56 -21.04 -3.74
CA GLU A 4 6.57 -20.56 -4.69
C GLU A 4 6.62 -19.03 -4.76
N TYR A 5 5.53 -18.35 -4.37
CA TYR A 5 5.38 -16.90 -4.45
C TYR A 5 5.31 -16.24 -3.08
N PHE A 6 4.52 -16.82 -2.16
CA PHE A 6 4.28 -16.30 -0.83
C PHE A 6 5.41 -16.66 0.14
N SER A 7 5.65 -15.81 1.14
CA SER A 7 6.82 -15.91 2.01
C SER A 7 6.44 -15.64 3.46
N GLU A 8 7.14 -16.27 4.39
CA GLU A 8 6.89 -16.13 5.81
C GLU A 8 7.72 -15.00 6.46
N SER A 9 8.80 -14.56 5.80
CA SER A 9 9.61 -13.42 6.24
C SER A 9 10.00 -12.49 5.09
N TYR A 10 10.38 -11.25 5.43
CA TYR A 10 11.01 -10.31 4.49
C TYR A 10 12.22 -10.94 3.76
N TYR A 11 13.06 -11.70 4.47
CA TYR A 11 14.28 -12.26 3.88
C TYR A 11 13.96 -13.32 2.83
N GLU A 12 12.98 -14.18 3.10
CA GLU A 12 12.49 -15.17 2.15
C GLU A 12 11.80 -14.49 0.94
N ALA A 13 11.00 -13.45 1.19
CA ALA A 13 10.36 -12.66 0.14
C ALA A 13 11.40 -12.03 -0.80
N ARG A 14 12.46 -11.45 -0.21
CA ARG A 14 13.58 -10.87 -0.94
C ARG A 14 14.34 -11.93 -1.74
N GLU A 15 14.65 -13.09 -1.15
CA GLU A 15 15.32 -14.17 -1.88
C GLU A 15 14.52 -14.61 -3.11
N LYS A 16 13.20 -14.79 -2.96
CA LYS A 16 12.30 -15.15 -4.06
C LYS A 16 12.25 -14.05 -5.13
N PHE A 17 12.24 -12.78 -4.73
CA PHE A 17 12.31 -11.63 -5.63
C PHE A 17 13.58 -11.63 -6.46
N LEU A 18 14.74 -11.72 -5.80
CA LEU A 18 16.04 -11.76 -6.47
C LEU A 18 16.15 -12.94 -7.45
N LYS A 19 15.59 -14.10 -7.09
CA LYS A 19 15.53 -15.26 -7.98
C LYS A 19 14.61 -15.03 -9.19
N ALA A 20 13.46 -14.37 -8.99
CA ALA A 20 12.50 -14.09 -10.04
C ALA A 20 12.99 -13.01 -11.02
N THR A 21 13.82 -12.07 -10.56
CA THR A 21 14.35 -10.95 -11.36
C THR A 21 15.80 -11.13 -11.78
N LYS A 22 16.37 -12.34 -11.67
CA LYS A 22 17.79 -12.63 -11.97
C LYS A 22 18.31 -12.20 -13.35
N SER A 23 17.43 -12.00 -14.32
CA SER A 23 17.78 -11.57 -15.68
C SER A 23 17.60 -10.07 -15.91
N MET A 24 17.27 -9.31 -14.86
CA MET A 24 17.03 -7.86 -14.88
C MET A 24 18.24 -7.14 -14.30
N GLU A 25 18.41 -5.87 -14.66
CA GLU A 25 19.36 -4.99 -13.98
C GLU A 25 18.84 -4.69 -12.57
N LEU A 26 19.65 -4.97 -11.55
CA LEU A 26 19.23 -4.89 -10.15
C LEU A 26 20.08 -3.89 -9.37
N VAL A 27 19.42 -2.96 -8.68
CA VAL A 27 20.05 -2.05 -7.71
C VAL A 27 19.35 -2.18 -6.36
N THR A 28 20.12 -2.36 -5.29
CA THR A 28 19.61 -2.35 -3.92
C THR A 28 20.00 -1.05 -3.21
N CYS A 29 19.05 -0.39 -2.57
CA CYS A 29 19.27 0.79 -1.74
C CYS A 29 18.50 0.65 -0.42
N ASN A 30 19.19 0.63 0.72
CA ASN A 30 18.56 0.54 2.05
C ASN A 30 17.54 -0.60 2.22
N GLY A 31 17.77 -1.74 1.55
CA GLY A 31 16.89 -2.91 1.58
C GLY A 31 15.65 -2.82 0.67
N THR A 32 15.49 -1.74 -0.09
CA THR A 32 14.62 -1.69 -1.26
C THR A 32 15.40 -2.20 -2.46
N ASP A 33 14.81 -3.12 -3.21
CA ASP A 33 15.41 -3.70 -4.41
C ASP A 33 14.66 -3.17 -5.64
N VAL A 34 15.41 -2.66 -6.62
CA VAL A 34 14.88 -2.08 -7.86
C VAL A 34 15.39 -2.93 -9.02
N ALA A 35 14.49 -3.57 -9.76
CA ALA A 35 14.84 -4.45 -10.87
C ALA A 35 14.24 -3.93 -12.18
N LEU A 36 15.07 -3.66 -13.18
CA LEU A 36 14.69 -3.16 -14.50
C LEU A 36 14.88 -4.24 -15.58
N LEU A 37 13.81 -4.54 -16.30
CA LEU A 37 13.86 -5.14 -17.62
C LEU A 37 13.60 -4.04 -18.66
N GLU A 38 14.63 -3.61 -19.37
CA GLU A 38 14.50 -2.58 -20.40
C GLU A 38 14.10 -3.19 -21.77
N ALA A 39 13.05 -2.65 -22.38
CA ALA A 39 12.66 -2.96 -23.74
C ALA A 39 13.59 -2.29 -24.76
N LYS A 40 13.65 -2.85 -25.98
CA LYS A 40 14.46 -2.28 -27.07
C LYS A 40 14.06 -0.85 -27.44
N ASN A 41 12.79 -0.51 -27.29
CA ASN A 41 12.27 0.83 -27.53
C ASN A 41 11.73 1.41 -26.22
N LYS A 42 12.22 2.58 -25.82
CA LYS A 42 11.77 3.29 -24.61
C LYS A 42 10.44 4.01 -24.84
N LYS A 43 9.41 3.26 -25.25
CA LYS A 43 8.06 3.82 -25.45
C LYS A 43 7.25 3.77 -24.17
N ASN A 44 7.08 2.58 -23.61
CA ASN A 44 6.25 2.31 -22.45
C ASN A 44 7.12 1.78 -21.29
N LEU A 45 6.87 2.30 -20.09
CA LEU A 45 7.45 1.83 -18.83
C LEU A 45 6.33 1.45 -17.87
N ALA A 46 6.34 0.21 -17.39
CA ALA A 46 5.49 -0.26 -16.31
C ALA A 46 6.27 -0.32 -15.00
N ILE A 47 5.87 0.47 -14.01
CA ILE A 47 6.40 0.42 -12.65
C ILE A 47 5.44 -0.36 -11.76
N ILE A 48 5.92 -1.43 -11.11
CA ILE A 48 5.16 -2.21 -10.14
C ILE A 48 5.80 -2.04 -8.77
N VAL A 49 5.08 -1.38 -7.85
CA VAL A 49 5.58 -1.06 -6.51
C VAL A 49 4.96 -2.00 -5.46
N SER A 50 5.78 -2.42 -4.51
CA SER A 50 5.34 -3.21 -3.37
C SER A 50 5.90 -2.65 -2.06
N GLY A 51 5.07 -2.72 -1.01
CA GLY A 51 5.50 -2.49 0.36
C GLY A 51 5.69 -1.01 0.67
N VAL A 52 4.88 -0.12 0.10
CA VAL A 52 4.73 1.26 0.63
C VAL A 52 4.29 1.19 2.09
N HIS A 53 3.26 0.39 2.35
CA HIS A 53 2.91 -0.09 3.68
C HIS A 53 3.67 -1.38 3.95
N GLY A 54 4.65 -1.34 4.85
CA GLY A 54 5.66 -2.39 4.97
C GLY A 54 5.10 -3.82 5.05
N VAL A 55 4.15 -4.06 5.95
CA VAL A 55 3.51 -5.38 6.18
C VAL A 55 2.74 -5.91 4.98
N GLU A 56 2.31 -5.05 4.07
CA GLU A 56 1.59 -5.43 2.84
C GLU A 56 2.57 -5.93 1.76
N GLY A 57 3.88 -5.73 1.99
CA GLY A 57 4.96 -6.20 1.14
C GLY A 57 5.00 -7.71 0.93
N TYR A 58 4.46 -8.52 1.85
CA TYR A 58 4.37 -9.98 1.66
C TYR A 58 3.55 -10.34 0.42
N THR A 59 2.37 -9.73 0.31
CA THR A 59 1.47 -9.98 -0.83
C THR A 59 1.99 -9.32 -2.09
N GLY A 60 2.47 -8.08 -2.00
CA GLY A 60 3.02 -7.39 -3.16
C GLY A 60 4.26 -8.09 -3.73
N SER A 61 5.16 -8.60 -2.89
CA SER A 61 6.32 -9.40 -3.33
C SER A 61 5.89 -10.68 -4.04
N ALA A 62 4.87 -11.39 -3.52
CA ALA A 62 4.32 -12.57 -4.18
C ALA A 62 3.76 -12.25 -5.58
N ILE A 63 3.06 -11.12 -5.73
CA ILE A 63 2.52 -10.66 -7.01
C ILE A 63 3.64 -10.24 -7.96
N GLN A 64 4.64 -9.49 -7.49
CA GLN A 64 5.82 -9.12 -8.29
C GLN A 64 6.56 -10.36 -8.80
N ASN A 65 6.74 -11.39 -7.96
CA ASN A 65 7.34 -12.67 -8.36
C ASN A 65 6.55 -13.37 -9.47
N MET A 66 5.22 -13.35 -9.37
CA MET A 66 4.34 -13.91 -10.40
C MET A 66 4.43 -13.10 -11.70
N PHE A 67 4.43 -11.77 -11.61
CA PHE A 67 4.55 -10.89 -12.77
C PHE A 67 5.86 -11.11 -13.52
N ALA A 68 6.99 -11.11 -12.79
CA ALA A 68 8.32 -11.33 -13.34
C ALA A 68 8.47 -12.69 -14.04
N ARG A 69 7.69 -13.71 -13.67
CA ARG A 69 7.74 -15.04 -14.28
C ARG A 69 6.81 -15.21 -15.47
N HIS A 70 5.61 -14.61 -15.42
CA HIS A 70 4.52 -14.97 -16.34
C HIS A 70 3.87 -13.82 -17.09
N ILE A 71 4.10 -12.57 -16.68
CA ILE A 71 3.39 -11.40 -17.21
C ILE A 71 4.28 -10.50 -18.05
N ILE A 72 5.54 -10.31 -17.63
CA ILE A 72 6.48 -9.42 -18.33
C ILE A 72 6.60 -9.78 -19.82
N ASN A 73 6.76 -8.76 -20.65
CA ASN A 73 6.99 -8.89 -22.09
C ASN A 73 8.22 -8.04 -22.49
N LYS A 74 8.71 -8.20 -23.74
CA LYS A 74 9.92 -7.50 -24.24
C LYS A 74 9.62 -6.19 -24.98
N ASN A 75 8.34 -5.87 -25.15
CA ASN A 75 7.87 -4.70 -25.90
C ASN A 75 7.67 -3.47 -24.99
N CYS A 76 7.43 -3.71 -23.69
CA CYS A 76 7.39 -2.72 -22.63
C CYS A 76 8.56 -2.91 -21.67
N SER A 77 9.11 -1.81 -21.13
CA SER A 77 10.06 -1.88 -20.03
C SER A 77 9.33 -2.12 -18.70
N TRP A 78 9.87 -2.98 -17.84
CA TRP A 78 9.29 -3.30 -16.53
C TRP A 78 10.26 -2.93 -15.42
N LEU A 79 9.81 -2.10 -14.48
CA LEU A 79 10.57 -1.71 -13.30
C LEU A 79 9.83 -2.17 -12.04
N PHE A 80 10.40 -3.15 -11.35
CA PHE A 80 9.88 -3.62 -10.08
C PHE A 80 10.58 -2.90 -8.93
N ILE A 81 9.81 -2.32 -8.02
CA ILE A 81 10.30 -1.74 -6.77
C ILE A 81 9.81 -2.62 -5.62
N HIS A 82 10.68 -3.48 -5.12
CA HIS A 82 10.40 -4.43 -4.06
C HIS A 82 10.78 -3.83 -2.70
N ALA A 83 9.81 -3.83 -1.77
CA ALA A 83 9.98 -3.37 -0.39
C ALA A 83 10.42 -1.89 -0.29
N LEU A 84 9.60 -0.96 -0.80
CA LEU A 84 9.89 0.48 -0.68
C LEU A 84 10.05 0.91 0.78
N ASN A 85 9.17 0.45 1.68
CA ASN A 85 9.35 0.51 3.12
C ASN A 85 9.95 -0.79 3.66
N SER A 86 11.24 -1.00 3.42
CA SER A 86 11.94 -2.23 3.84
C SER A 86 11.96 -2.39 5.37
N TYR A 87 11.98 -1.29 6.13
CA TYR A 87 11.92 -1.32 7.60
C TYR A 87 10.58 -1.88 8.08
N GLY A 88 9.47 -1.32 7.61
CA GLY A 88 8.14 -1.76 7.99
C GLY A 88 7.93 -3.23 7.63
N PHE A 89 8.37 -3.63 6.45
CA PHE A 89 8.25 -5.02 5.98
C PHE A 89 9.05 -5.99 6.87
N LYS A 90 10.33 -5.70 7.16
CA LYS A 90 11.16 -6.50 8.09
C LYS A 90 10.56 -6.64 9.48
N ASN A 91 9.82 -5.63 9.93
CA ASN A 91 9.29 -5.55 11.29
C ASN A 91 7.79 -5.89 11.38
N ASN A 92 7.16 -6.38 10.30
CA ASN A 92 5.72 -6.67 10.27
C ASN A 92 4.86 -5.45 10.67
N ARG A 93 5.27 -4.26 10.22
CA ARG A 93 4.58 -2.98 10.47
C ARG A 93 4.13 -2.33 9.18
N ARG A 94 3.04 -1.57 9.25
CA ARG A 94 2.60 -0.68 8.17
C ARG A 94 3.58 0.50 7.97
N PHE A 95 4.01 1.10 9.07
CA PHE A 95 4.77 2.35 9.10
C PHE A 95 6.28 2.16 8.90
N ASN A 96 6.99 3.23 8.55
CA ASN A 96 8.46 3.21 8.43
C ASN A 96 9.16 3.32 9.81
N LYS A 97 10.50 3.47 9.80
CA LYS A 97 11.32 3.58 11.02
C LYS A 97 10.94 4.76 11.93
N ASN A 98 10.39 5.82 11.34
CA ASN A 98 9.97 7.05 12.03
C ASN A 98 8.47 7.03 12.40
N ASN A 99 7.81 5.87 12.28
CA ASN A 99 6.36 5.72 12.45
C ASN A 99 5.53 6.51 11.42
N VAL A 100 6.13 6.88 10.29
CA VAL A 100 5.45 7.59 9.22
C VAL A 100 4.69 6.60 8.33
N ASP A 101 3.44 6.92 8.04
CA ASP A 101 2.67 6.30 6.96
C ASP A 101 3.13 6.91 5.64
N LEU A 102 3.87 6.13 4.84
CA LEU A 102 4.44 6.62 3.59
C LEU A 102 3.38 7.09 2.60
N ASN A 103 2.17 6.51 2.61
CA ASN A 103 1.10 6.93 1.71
C ASN A 103 0.43 8.24 2.17
N ARG A 104 1.00 8.92 3.17
CA ARG A 104 0.73 10.31 3.58
C ARG A 104 1.99 11.17 3.52
N ALA A 105 3.10 10.65 2.99
CA ALA A 105 4.41 11.26 3.09
C ALA A 105 5.06 11.60 1.73
N PHE A 106 4.42 11.27 0.60
CA PHE A 106 4.97 11.54 -0.72
C PHE A 106 4.80 13.01 -1.14
N TYR A 107 5.57 13.89 -0.51
CA TYR A 107 5.63 15.33 -0.81
C TYR A 107 7.10 15.78 -0.95
N ASP A 108 7.31 16.90 -1.66
CA ASP A 108 8.65 17.51 -1.79
C ASP A 108 9.09 18.29 -0.54
N ALA A 109 8.12 18.79 0.22
CA ALA A 109 8.30 19.54 1.43
C ALA A 109 7.14 19.23 2.39
N PRO A 110 7.36 19.26 3.71
CA PRO A 110 6.33 18.96 4.71
C PRO A 110 5.05 19.77 4.45
N VAL A 111 3.91 19.10 4.54
CA VAL A 111 2.61 19.73 4.35
C VAL A 111 2.11 20.28 5.69
N GLU A 112 1.76 21.57 5.74
CA GLU A 112 0.99 22.11 6.86
C GLU A 112 -0.44 21.59 6.78
N THR A 113 -0.83 20.68 7.67
CA THR A 113 -2.20 20.16 7.72
C THR A 113 -2.93 20.56 9.00
N LYS A 114 -4.24 20.71 8.89
CA LYS A 114 -5.14 20.97 10.03
C LYS A 114 -5.22 19.75 10.95
N CYS A 115 -5.33 20.03 12.24
CA CYS A 115 -5.45 19.06 13.33
C CYS A 115 -6.70 18.17 13.14
N ASN A 116 -6.52 16.84 13.20
CA ASN A 116 -7.62 15.92 13.37
C ASN A 116 -7.70 15.48 14.84
N ASN A 117 -8.68 16.02 15.57
CA ASN A 117 -8.94 15.78 17.00
C ASN A 117 -9.36 14.33 17.35
N LEU A 118 -9.27 13.39 16.41
CA LEU A 118 -9.67 11.99 16.59
C LEU A 118 -8.67 11.18 17.42
N GLU A 119 -7.44 11.69 17.62
CA GLU A 119 -6.38 10.99 18.34
C GLU A 119 -6.76 10.54 19.75
N LYS A 120 -7.47 11.39 20.51
CA LYS A 120 -7.88 11.03 21.89
C LYS A 120 -8.78 9.81 21.96
N TYR A 121 -9.48 9.48 20.87
CA TYR A 121 -10.41 8.35 20.81
C TYR A 121 -9.76 7.10 20.23
N LEU A 122 -8.69 7.24 19.46
CA LEU A 122 -8.08 6.14 18.71
C LEU A 122 -6.83 5.57 19.37
N LEU A 123 -6.13 6.33 20.22
CA LEU A 123 -4.80 5.93 20.72
C LEU A 123 -4.67 6.04 22.23
N PRO A 124 -4.83 4.93 22.97
CA PRO A 124 -4.55 4.91 24.40
C PRO A 124 -3.06 5.14 24.65
N LYS A 125 -2.71 6.20 25.39
CA LYS A 125 -1.33 6.51 25.81
C LYS A 125 -0.92 5.74 27.06
N ARG A 126 -1.05 4.42 27.01
CA ARG A 126 -0.74 3.51 28.12
C ARG A 126 -0.38 2.12 27.60
N PRO A 127 0.34 1.30 28.39
CA PRO A 127 0.59 -0.09 28.03
C PRO A 127 -0.70 -0.85 27.72
N ARG A 128 -0.64 -1.74 26.74
CA ARG A 128 -1.77 -2.60 26.37
C ARG A 128 -1.83 -3.82 27.29
N TRP A 129 -2.99 -4.09 27.86
CA TRP A 129 -3.16 -5.14 28.88
C TRP A 129 -3.66 -6.44 28.26
N TYR A 130 -4.98 -6.67 28.28
CA TYR A 130 -5.59 -7.91 27.81
C TYR A 130 -6.28 -7.70 26.46
N ASP A 131 -5.79 -8.37 25.42
CA ASP A 131 -6.25 -8.20 24.05
C ASP A 131 -7.77 -8.26 23.90
N ASN A 132 -8.41 -9.29 24.45
CA ASN A 132 -9.85 -9.50 24.31
C ASN A 132 -10.66 -8.35 24.94
N ILE A 133 -10.17 -7.78 26.05
CA ILE A 133 -10.83 -6.66 26.74
C ILE A 133 -10.64 -5.38 25.94
N GLU A 134 -9.40 -5.09 25.52
CA GLU A 134 -9.07 -3.89 24.74
C GLU A 134 -9.82 -3.89 23.39
N ASP A 135 -9.87 -5.04 22.72
CA ASP A 135 -10.59 -5.22 21.46
C ASP A 135 -12.10 -5.05 21.66
N ALA A 136 -12.68 -5.64 22.71
CA ALA A 136 -14.11 -5.47 23.02
C ALA A 136 -14.46 -4.00 23.32
N VAL A 137 -13.61 -3.29 24.07
CA VAL A 137 -13.77 -1.86 24.35
C VAL A 137 -13.70 -1.04 23.07
N PHE A 138 -12.74 -1.33 22.19
CA PHE A 138 -12.63 -0.68 20.88
C PHE A 138 -13.92 -0.86 20.08
N TYR A 139 -14.38 -2.09 19.85
CA TYR A 139 -15.56 -2.35 19.02
C TYR A 139 -16.83 -1.75 19.63
N MET A 140 -17.00 -1.82 20.96
CA MET A 140 -18.11 -1.19 21.65
C MET A 140 -18.13 0.34 21.43
N ASN A 141 -16.96 0.99 21.46
CA ASN A 141 -16.84 2.41 21.17
C ASN A 141 -17.07 2.73 19.68
N SER A 142 -16.56 1.90 18.76
CA SER A 142 -16.81 2.05 17.33
C SER A 142 -18.29 1.94 17.00
N ILE A 143 -19.03 1.00 17.60
CA ILE A 143 -20.48 0.87 17.44
C ILE A 143 -21.19 2.11 17.98
N ARG A 144 -20.80 2.63 19.15
CA ARG A 144 -21.38 3.87 19.69
C ARG A 144 -21.17 5.07 18.75
N VAL A 145 -19.98 5.19 18.15
CA VAL A 145 -19.70 6.25 17.16
C VAL A 145 -20.55 6.03 15.90
N LEU A 146 -20.61 4.80 15.38
CA LEU A 146 -21.41 4.45 14.21
C LEU A 146 -22.89 4.82 14.40
N LEU A 147 -23.48 4.48 15.55
CA LEU A 147 -24.87 4.78 15.90
C LEU A 147 -25.13 6.29 16.09
N LYS A 148 -24.15 7.05 16.60
CA LYS A 148 -24.26 8.50 16.78
C LYS A 148 -23.99 9.29 15.49
N SER A 149 -23.25 8.72 14.55
CA SER A 149 -22.76 9.38 13.35
C SER A 149 -23.33 8.79 12.05
N ILE A 150 -24.54 8.18 12.10
CA ILE A 150 -25.23 7.62 10.91
C ILE A 150 -25.29 8.63 9.74
N PHE A 151 -25.29 9.94 10.01
CA PHE A 151 -25.28 11.00 8.99
C PHE A 151 -23.88 11.54 8.59
N ASN A 152 -22.79 11.19 9.29
CA ASN A 152 -21.46 11.81 9.12
C ASN A 152 -20.29 10.81 9.00
N LEU A 153 -20.56 9.51 8.90
CA LEU A 153 -19.54 8.47 8.81
C LEU A 153 -18.51 8.65 7.68
N PRO A 154 -18.90 9.05 6.45
CA PRO A 154 -17.95 9.28 5.37
C PRO A 154 -16.92 10.37 5.70
N ARG A 155 -17.34 11.41 6.43
CA ARG A 155 -16.45 12.49 6.87
C ARG A 155 -15.44 11.99 7.91
N LEU A 156 -15.87 11.16 8.87
CA LEU A 156 -14.97 10.57 9.88
C LEU A 156 -13.93 9.65 9.23
N VAL A 157 -14.34 8.81 8.26
CA VAL A 157 -13.43 7.93 7.52
C VAL A 157 -12.46 8.76 6.68
N ASN A 158 -12.93 9.82 6.03
CA ASN A 158 -12.07 10.73 5.26
C ASN A 158 -11.10 11.51 6.17
N ASP A 159 -11.51 11.93 7.36
CA ASP A 159 -10.63 12.61 8.31
C ASP A 159 -9.52 11.66 8.82
N VAL A 160 -9.84 10.40 9.11
CA VAL A 160 -8.84 9.37 9.48
C VAL A 160 -7.94 9.02 8.28
N ALA A 161 -8.53 8.87 7.10
CA ALA A 161 -7.81 8.58 5.87
C ALA A 161 -6.97 9.78 5.41
N GLY A 162 -7.26 11.01 5.84
CA GLY A 162 -6.51 12.23 5.52
C GLY A 162 -5.09 12.26 6.09
N GLY A 163 -4.81 11.42 7.08
CA GLY A 163 -3.58 11.47 7.86
C GLY A 163 -3.54 12.64 8.85
N GLN A 164 -2.49 12.67 9.66
CA GLN A 164 -2.22 13.76 10.61
C GLN A 164 -0.70 14.00 10.71
N TYR A 165 -0.30 15.19 11.16
CA TYR A 165 1.10 15.64 11.11
C TYR A 165 1.57 16.26 12.45
N GLN A 166 0.83 16.02 13.53
CA GLN A 166 1.10 16.62 14.84
C GLN A 166 1.64 15.60 15.84
N ASN A 167 1.10 14.39 15.82
CA ASN A 167 1.49 13.35 16.75
C ASN A 167 2.32 12.28 16.04
N LYS A 168 3.62 12.31 16.27
CA LYS A 168 4.57 11.31 15.76
C LYS A 168 4.27 9.87 16.20
N GLU A 169 3.56 9.71 17.32
CA GLU A 169 3.13 8.41 17.85
C GLU A 169 1.72 8.04 17.34
N GLY A 170 1.12 8.88 16.50
CA GLY A 170 -0.21 8.73 15.94
C GLY A 170 -0.29 7.72 14.80
N LEU A 171 -1.49 7.17 14.55
CA LEU A 171 -1.75 6.48 13.29
C LEU A 171 -1.83 7.48 12.15
N TYR A 172 -1.51 7.00 10.94
CA TYR A 172 -1.54 7.80 9.72
C TYR A 172 -0.72 9.09 9.82
N TYR A 173 0.36 9.06 10.62
CA TYR A 173 1.29 10.18 10.76
C TYR A 173 2.05 10.38 9.44
N GLY A 174 1.92 11.55 8.81
CA GLY A 174 2.55 11.85 7.51
C GLY A 174 4.02 12.30 7.59
N GLY A 175 4.57 12.48 8.80
CA GLY A 175 5.93 12.98 8.99
C GLY A 175 6.05 14.50 8.86
N ASN A 176 7.07 15.09 9.48
CA ASN A 176 7.37 16.53 9.38
C ASN A 176 8.64 16.80 8.56
N GLU A 177 9.18 15.76 7.92
CA GLU A 177 10.40 15.81 7.11
C GLU A 177 10.20 14.87 5.91
N VAL A 178 10.90 15.15 4.80
CA VAL A 178 10.90 14.25 3.64
C VAL A 178 11.60 12.94 4.01
N GLN A 179 10.87 11.83 3.94
CA GLN A 179 11.35 10.51 4.33
C GLN A 179 12.40 9.97 3.33
N ASP A 180 13.29 9.10 3.82
CA ASP A 180 14.36 8.51 2.99
C ASP A 180 13.79 7.68 1.83
N GLU A 181 12.68 6.97 2.06
CA GLU A 181 11.97 6.19 1.05
C GLU A 181 11.40 7.09 -0.07
N VAL A 182 10.93 8.28 0.28
CA VAL A 182 10.38 9.27 -0.67
C VAL A 182 11.52 9.88 -1.50
N LYS A 183 12.66 10.20 -0.88
CA LYS A 183 13.87 10.66 -1.58
C LYS A 183 14.38 9.60 -2.57
N LEU A 184 14.44 8.35 -2.13
CA LEU A 184 14.82 7.22 -2.98
C LEU A 184 13.84 7.06 -4.14
N TYR A 185 12.54 7.06 -3.88
CA TYR A 185 11.52 6.94 -4.92
C TYR A 185 11.60 8.10 -5.93
N LYS A 186 11.82 9.33 -5.48
CA LYS A 186 12.06 10.48 -6.36
C LYS A 186 13.27 10.30 -7.26
N LYS A 187 14.37 9.76 -6.71
CA LYS A 187 15.58 9.43 -7.48
C LYS A 187 15.27 8.35 -8.54
N ILE A 188 14.53 7.30 -8.16
CA ILE A 188 14.10 6.25 -9.09
C ILE A 188 13.25 6.85 -10.23
N LEU A 189 12.26 7.69 -9.91
CA LEU A 189 11.45 8.34 -10.94
C LEU A 189 12.32 9.18 -11.88
N TYR A 190 13.26 9.95 -11.33
CA TYR A 190 14.16 10.76 -12.15
C TYR A 190 15.03 9.89 -13.07
N GLU A 191 15.67 8.84 -12.55
CA GLU A 191 16.61 8.01 -13.31
C GLU A 191 15.91 7.13 -14.36
N TYR A 192 14.81 6.47 -13.98
CA TYR A 192 14.22 5.42 -14.80
C TYR A 192 13.12 5.88 -15.74
N THR A 193 12.54 7.08 -15.55
CA THR A 193 11.46 7.57 -16.43
C THR A 193 11.95 8.45 -17.59
N ILE A 194 13.24 8.83 -17.61
CA ILE A 194 13.80 9.64 -18.69
C ILE A 194 13.79 8.86 -20.01
N GLY A 195 13.31 9.53 -21.06
CA GLY A 195 13.27 8.99 -22.42
C GLY A 195 12.05 8.14 -22.73
N TYR A 196 11.20 7.83 -21.74
CA TYR A 196 9.94 7.11 -21.95
C TYR A 196 8.79 8.04 -22.34
N GLU A 197 7.90 7.60 -23.22
CA GLU A 197 6.71 8.38 -23.60
C GLU A 197 5.57 8.19 -22.59
N ASN A 198 5.32 6.94 -22.19
CA ASN A 198 4.22 6.55 -21.31
C ASN A 198 4.75 5.82 -20.08
N LEU A 199 4.21 6.18 -18.92
CA LEU A 199 4.43 5.51 -17.65
C LEU A 199 3.12 4.90 -17.14
N TYR A 200 3.19 3.67 -16.68
CA TYR A 200 2.11 2.94 -16.03
C TYR A 200 2.55 2.50 -14.64
N LEU A 201 2.00 3.11 -13.59
CA LEU A 201 2.26 2.74 -12.20
C LEU A 201 1.15 1.84 -11.66
N ILE A 202 1.53 0.70 -11.09
CA ILE A 202 0.67 -0.13 -10.23
C ILE A 202 1.29 -0.21 -8.84
N ASP A 203 0.59 0.32 -7.85
CA ASP A 203 0.93 0.17 -6.43
C ASP A 203 0.06 -0.93 -5.79
N ILE A 204 0.68 -1.83 -5.02
CA ILE A 204 0.03 -3.04 -4.51
C ILE A 204 -0.17 -2.95 -3.00
N HIS A 205 -1.44 -3.03 -2.60
CA HIS A 205 -1.89 -2.99 -1.21
C HIS A 205 -2.74 -4.19 -0.83
N THR A 206 -2.98 -4.30 0.47
CA THR A 206 -3.89 -5.27 1.07
C THR A 206 -4.61 -4.64 2.26
N GLY A 207 -5.82 -5.08 2.53
CA GLY A 207 -6.54 -4.70 3.75
C GLY A 207 -8.02 -4.43 3.48
N LEU A 208 -8.32 -3.26 2.93
CA LEU A 208 -9.67 -2.81 2.66
C LEU A 208 -10.36 -3.66 1.60
N GLY A 209 -11.68 -3.55 1.49
CA GLY A 209 -12.47 -4.34 0.55
C GLY A 209 -12.92 -5.70 1.09
N LEU A 210 -13.55 -6.47 0.20
CA LEU A 210 -14.05 -7.81 0.52
C LEU A 210 -12.92 -8.84 0.49
N TRP A 211 -13.00 -9.79 1.41
CA TRP A 211 -12.00 -10.85 1.57
C TRP A 211 -11.69 -11.56 0.25
N GLY A 212 -10.40 -11.57 -0.09
CA GLY A 212 -9.83 -12.18 -1.29
C GLY A 212 -10.18 -11.48 -2.60
N LYS A 213 -10.94 -10.38 -2.60
CA LYS A 213 -11.35 -9.68 -3.83
C LYS A 213 -10.39 -8.56 -4.17
N LEU A 214 -9.98 -8.53 -5.43
CA LEU A 214 -9.29 -7.41 -6.04
C LEU A 214 -10.28 -6.25 -6.20
N PHE A 215 -9.89 -5.07 -5.74
CA PHE A 215 -10.46 -3.82 -6.21
C PHE A 215 -9.32 -2.85 -6.54
N ALA A 216 -9.64 -1.79 -7.28
CA ALA A 216 -8.67 -0.81 -7.67
C ALA A 216 -9.22 0.60 -7.52
N VAL A 217 -8.34 1.50 -7.16
CA VAL A 217 -8.59 2.94 -7.09
C VAL A 217 -7.57 3.68 -7.94
N THR A 218 -7.95 4.86 -8.43
CA THR A 218 -7.04 5.74 -9.13
C THR A 218 -7.38 7.19 -8.83
N GLU A 219 -6.36 8.04 -8.78
CA GLU A 219 -6.54 9.49 -8.68
C GLU A 219 -6.86 10.15 -10.03
N HIS A 220 -7.03 9.36 -11.10
CA HIS A 220 -7.49 9.87 -12.39
C HIS A 220 -8.98 10.20 -12.35
N LYS A 221 -9.34 11.39 -12.84
CA LYS A 221 -10.74 11.84 -12.87
C LYS A 221 -11.57 10.89 -13.73
N LYS A 222 -12.74 10.49 -13.23
CA LYS A 222 -13.70 9.68 -14.00
C LYS A 222 -13.96 10.28 -15.38
N GLY A 223 -13.77 9.48 -16.42
CA GLY A 223 -13.93 9.88 -17.82
C GLY A 223 -12.67 10.42 -18.50
N SER A 224 -11.55 10.64 -17.79
CA SER A 224 -10.27 10.96 -18.42
C SER A 224 -9.77 9.79 -19.29
N GLU A 225 -8.84 10.07 -20.20
CA GLU A 225 -8.28 9.02 -21.06
C GLU A 225 -7.62 7.92 -20.22
N GLU A 226 -6.84 8.29 -19.22
CA GLU A 226 -6.14 7.38 -18.29
C GLU A 226 -7.13 6.54 -17.49
N PHE A 227 -8.20 7.16 -16.95
CA PHE A 227 -9.26 6.43 -16.26
C PHE A 227 -9.93 5.41 -17.18
N ASN A 228 -10.26 5.81 -18.41
CA ASN A 228 -10.93 4.92 -19.37
C ASN A 228 -10.01 3.77 -19.81
N GLN A 229 -8.70 3.99 -19.93
CA GLN A 229 -7.72 2.93 -20.20
C GLN A 229 -7.70 1.90 -19.07
N LEU A 230 -7.59 2.35 -17.81
CA LEU A 230 -7.59 1.46 -16.65
C LEU A 230 -8.92 0.73 -16.48
N GLN A 231 -10.06 1.40 -16.70
CA GLN A 231 -11.38 0.80 -16.53
C GLN A 231 -11.63 -0.38 -17.47
N ARG A 232 -11.00 -0.41 -18.66
CA ARG A 232 -11.08 -1.55 -19.59
C ARG A 232 -10.50 -2.83 -19.00
N ILE A 233 -9.41 -2.72 -18.23
CA ILE A 233 -8.73 -3.86 -17.63
C ILE A 233 -9.18 -4.13 -16.18
N LEU A 234 -9.72 -3.10 -15.51
CA LEU A 234 -10.24 -3.13 -14.14
C LEU A 234 -11.69 -2.59 -14.13
N PRO A 235 -12.70 -3.42 -14.43
CA PRO A 235 -14.09 -2.96 -14.59
C PRO A 235 -14.70 -2.30 -13.34
N MET A 236 -14.21 -2.66 -12.15
CA MET A 236 -14.66 -2.12 -10.86
C MET A 236 -13.75 -0.98 -10.34
N LEU A 237 -12.98 -0.35 -11.22
CA LEU A 237 -12.12 0.79 -10.88
C LEU A 237 -12.94 1.95 -10.29
N LYS A 238 -12.54 2.40 -9.10
CA LYS A 238 -13.07 3.61 -8.46
C LYS A 238 -12.12 4.79 -8.71
N SER A 239 -12.68 5.99 -8.83
CA SER A 239 -11.93 7.24 -8.95
C SER A 239 -11.93 7.94 -7.60
N ASP A 240 -10.75 8.14 -7.04
CA ASP A 240 -10.51 8.88 -5.79
C ASP A 240 -10.06 10.33 -6.06
N ALA A 241 -10.28 10.82 -7.28
CA ALA A 241 -10.15 12.23 -7.61
C ALA A 241 -11.21 13.05 -6.85
N CYS A 242 -10.95 13.37 -5.59
CA CYS A 242 -11.76 14.30 -4.80
C CYS A 242 -11.48 15.76 -5.20
N ASP A 243 -12.48 16.62 -5.00
CA ASP A 243 -12.31 18.08 -5.10
C ASP A 243 -11.20 18.57 -4.17
N GLU A 244 -10.50 19.63 -4.60
CA GLU A 244 -9.23 20.13 -4.03
C GLU A 244 -9.21 20.35 -2.51
N GLN A 245 -10.38 20.50 -1.88
CA GLN A 245 -10.53 20.77 -0.45
C GLN A 245 -10.14 19.61 0.48
N TYR A 246 -10.05 18.37 -0.03
CA TYR A 246 -9.81 17.17 0.80
C TYR A 246 -8.61 16.33 0.32
N LYS A 247 -7.77 16.88 -0.58
CA LYS A 247 -6.63 16.16 -1.15
C LYS A 247 -5.60 15.82 -0.09
N THR A 248 -5.34 14.53 0.11
CA THR A 248 -4.04 14.06 0.57
C THR A 248 -3.07 14.12 -0.61
N ASN A 249 -2.49 15.30 -0.87
CA ASN A 249 -1.49 15.52 -1.94
C ASN A 249 -0.14 14.78 -1.70
N ALA A 250 -0.17 13.65 -1.00
CA ALA A 250 0.99 12.96 -0.46
C ALA A 250 0.95 11.44 -0.69
N SER A 251 0.24 11.01 -1.74
CA SER A 251 0.17 9.63 -2.21
C SER A 251 1.29 9.33 -3.21
N ILE A 252 1.60 8.04 -3.41
CA ILE A 252 2.58 7.64 -4.42
C ILE A 252 2.10 7.97 -5.85
N GLU A 253 0.80 7.92 -6.11
CA GLU A 253 0.21 8.21 -7.42
C GLU A 253 0.42 9.69 -7.80
N SER A 254 -0.02 10.60 -6.93
CA SER A 254 0.15 12.04 -7.13
C SER A 254 1.62 12.44 -7.28
N PHE A 255 2.50 11.86 -6.46
CA PHE A 255 3.94 12.09 -6.53
C PHE A 255 4.55 11.57 -7.83
N THR A 256 4.10 10.40 -8.30
CA THR A 256 4.54 9.84 -9.59
C THR A 256 4.13 10.72 -10.75
N LYS A 257 2.86 11.16 -10.80
CA LYS A 257 2.38 12.10 -11.82
C LYS A 257 3.17 13.40 -11.82
N LYS A 258 3.56 13.90 -10.64
CA LYS A 258 4.33 15.13 -10.49
C LYS A 258 5.78 15.01 -10.93
N HIS A 259 6.43 13.88 -10.66
CA HIS A 259 7.88 13.73 -10.82
C HIS A 259 8.32 12.88 -12.01
N SER A 260 7.42 12.11 -12.63
CA SER A 260 7.72 11.37 -13.86
C SER A 260 8.19 12.30 -14.98
N LYS A 261 9.16 11.84 -15.78
CA LYS A 261 9.66 12.55 -16.97
C LYS A 261 8.97 12.12 -18.26
N THR A 262 7.95 11.28 -18.16
CA THR A 262 7.13 10.81 -19.28
C THR A 262 6.10 11.86 -19.69
N LYS A 263 5.62 11.77 -20.93
CA LYS A 263 4.56 12.65 -21.45
C LYS A 263 3.19 12.28 -20.87
N LYS A 264 2.97 10.98 -20.66
CA LYS A 264 1.73 10.44 -20.11
C LYS A 264 2.03 9.52 -18.93
N THR A 265 1.19 9.62 -17.89
CA THR A 265 1.35 8.84 -16.66
C THR A 265 0.00 8.30 -16.20
N VAL A 266 -0.18 7.00 -16.35
CA VAL A 266 -1.34 6.23 -15.90
C VAL A 266 -0.99 5.59 -14.56
N THR A 267 -1.83 5.73 -13.54
CA THR A 267 -1.53 5.26 -12.18
C THR A 267 -2.77 4.58 -11.61
N ALA A 268 -2.56 3.47 -10.92
CA ALA A 268 -3.61 2.84 -10.15
C ALA A 268 -3.01 2.16 -8.92
N THR A 269 -3.79 2.16 -7.85
CA THR A 269 -3.55 1.33 -6.69
C THR A 269 -4.47 0.12 -6.77
N ILE A 270 -3.90 -1.07 -6.68
CA ILE A 270 -4.66 -2.32 -6.55
C ILE A 270 -4.63 -2.77 -5.10
N GLU A 271 -5.76 -3.24 -4.59
CA GLU A 271 -5.87 -3.69 -3.21
C GLU A 271 -6.71 -4.96 -3.10
N PHE A 272 -6.30 -5.84 -2.18
CA PHE A 272 -7.01 -7.08 -1.87
C PHE A 272 -7.55 -7.05 -0.45
N GLY A 273 -8.85 -7.28 -0.29
CA GLY A 273 -9.45 -7.35 1.03
C GLY A 273 -9.01 -8.57 1.81
N THR A 274 -8.80 -8.41 3.12
CA THR A 274 -8.15 -9.45 3.94
C THR A 274 -9.00 -10.00 5.07
N TYR A 275 -10.10 -9.31 5.44
CA TYR A 275 -10.82 -9.62 6.68
C TYR A 275 -12.24 -10.17 6.45
N SER A 276 -13.19 -9.33 6.03
CA SER A 276 -14.60 -9.71 5.95
C SER A 276 -15.02 -10.11 4.53
N LYS A 277 -15.74 -11.23 4.42
CA LYS A 277 -16.38 -11.67 3.18
C LYS A 277 -17.63 -10.87 2.80
N PHE A 278 -18.21 -10.14 3.76
CA PHE A 278 -19.56 -9.60 3.64
C PHE A 278 -19.66 -8.08 3.89
N SER A 279 -18.64 -7.45 4.48
CA SER A 279 -18.71 -6.02 4.82
C SER A 279 -17.34 -5.34 4.83
N GLU A 280 -17.16 -4.37 3.93
CA GLU A 280 -15.96 -3.53 3.87
C GLU A 280 -15.77 -2.69 5.14
N ILE A 281 -16.87 -2.22 5.75
CA ILE A 281 -16.83 -1.44 7.00
C ILE A 281 -16.30 -2.30 8.15
N VAL A 282 -16.74 -3.56 8.25
CA VAL A 282 -16.23 -4.49 9.25
C VAL A 282 -14.74 -4.75 9.01
N SER A 283 -14.32 -4.97 7.76
CA SER A 283 -12.88 -5.09 7.43
C SER A 283 -12.08 -3.89 7.92
N ALA A 284 -12.53 -2.68 7.58
CA ALA A 284 -11.85 -1.44 7.96
C ALA A 284 -11.74 -1.28 9.48
N LEU A 285 -12.80 -1.57 10.24
CA LEU A 285 -12.78 -1.49 11.71
C LEU A 285 -11.85 -2.51 12.34
N CYS A 286 -11.85 -3.77 11.87
CA CYS A 286 -10.95 -4.79 12.38
C CYS A 286 -9.48 -4.46 12.11
N LEU A 287 -9.17 -3.98 10.90
CA LEU A 287 -7.80 -3.57 10.55
C LEU A 287 -7.36 -2.34 11.33
N LEU A 288 -8.25 -1.37 11.54
CA LEU A 288 -7.98 -0.20 12.39
C LEU A 288 -7.65 -0.62 13.82
N ASN A 289 -8.38 -1.57 14.40
CA ASN A 289 -8.07 -2.09 15.72
C ASN A 289 -6.68 -2.73 15.79
N LEU A 290 -6.30 -3.49 14.76
CA LEU A 290 -4.96 -4.10 14.68
C LEU A 290 -3.86 -3.03 14.58
N LEU A 291 -4.08 -1.97 13.81
CA LEU A 291 -3.16 -0.83 13.71
C LEU A 291 -3.02 -0.13 15.06
N ILE A 292 -4.13 0.13 15.76
CA ILE A 292 -4.12 0.72 17.11
C ILE A 292 -3.35 -0.18 18.07
N ALA A 293 -3.61 -1.49 18.05
CA ALA A 293 -2.96 -2.46 18.92
C ALA A 293 -1.44 -2.51 18.72
N GLU A 294 -0.98 -2.58 17.47
CA GLU A 294 0.44 -2.60 17.13
C GLU A 294 1.14 -1.29 17.51
N ASN A 295 0.51 -0.16 17.19
CA ASN A 295 1.07 1.15 17.47
C ASN A 295 1.13 1.42 18.98
N GLN A 296 0.07 1.10 19.72
CA GLN A 296 0.05 1.20 21.19
C GLN A 296 1.16 0.35 21.82
N ALA A 297 1.31 -0.90 21.38
CA ALA A 297 2.35 -1.80 21.89
C ALA A 297 3.76 -1.32 21.53
N THR A 298 3.95 -0.68 20.39
CA THR A 298 5.26 -0.13 19.97
C THR A 298 5.71 1.02 20.85
N PHE A 299 4.82 1.96 21.19
CA PHE A 299 5.20 3.15 21.96
C PHE A 299 5.10 2.97 23.48
N TYR A 300 4.10 2.23 23.94
CA TYR A 300 3.79 2.11 25.37
C TYR A 300 3.98 0.70 25.93
N GLY A 301 4.35 -0.26 25.08
CA GLY A 301 4.51 -1.66 25.47
C GLY A 301 3.19 -2.40 25.63
N SER A 302 3.29 -3.71 25.83
CA SER A 302 2.16 -4.58 26.11
C SER A 302 2.59 -5.78 26.96
N VAL A 303 1.62 -6.36 27.68
CA VAL A 303 1.87 -7.56 28.50
C VAL A 303 2.37 -8.74 27.65
N ARG A 304 1.90 -8.85 26.40
CA ARG A 304 2.30 -9.91 25.45
C ARG A 304 3.53 -9.56 24.61
N GLY A 305 4.08 -8.35 24.76
CA GLY A 305 5.20 -7.84 23.97
C GLY A 305 4.79 -7.35 22.57
N VAL A 306 5.61 -6.47 22.00
CA VAL A 306 5.31 -5.81 20.72
C VAL A 306 5.21 -6.79 19.54
N MET A 307 6.04 -7.84 19.55
CA MET A 307 6.08 -8.82 18.45
C MET A 307 4.76 -9.56 18.29
N HIS A 308 4.05 -9.86 19.38
CA HIS A 308 2.72 -10.45 19.33
C HIS A 308 1.74 -9.58 18.52
N HIS A 309 1.75 -8.26 18.73
CA HIS A 309 0.86 -7.36 18.01
C HIS A 309 1.28 -7.14 16.56
N ARG A 310 2.58 -7.18 16.26
CA ARG A 310 3.10 -7.17 14.89
C ARG A 310 2.71 -8.42 14.12
N GLU A 311 2.74 -9.60 14.74
CA GLU A 311 2.23 -10.83 14.11
C GLU A 311 0.72 -10.79 13.89
N ARG A 312 -0.05 -10.26 14.85
CA ARG A 312 -1.49 -10.03 14.65
C ARG A 312 -1.76 -9.06 13.50
N LEU A 313 -0.99 -7.99 13.39
CA LEU A 313 -1.07 -7.04 12.27
C LEU A 313 -0.73 -7.73 10.95
N LYS A 314 0.36 -8.50 10.90
CA LYS A 314 0.72 -9.33 9.74
C LYS A 314 -0.42 -10.23 9.33
N GLN A 315 -1.04 -10.99 10.25
CA GLN A 315 -2.18 -11.85 9.90
C GLN A 315 -3.38 -11.07 9.37
N GLY A 316 -3.60 -9.84 9.84
CA GLY A 316 -4.67 -8.97 9.37
C GLY A 316 -4.47 -8.45 7.95
N PHE A 317 -3.23 -8.11 7.57
CA PHE A 317 -2.89 -7.59 6.23
C PHE A 317 -2.39 -8.67 5.26
N TYR A 318 -1.98 -9.81 5.79
CA TYR A 318 -1.43 -10.94 5.06
C TYR A 318 -1.99 -12.25 5.63
N PRO A 319 -3.26 -12.60 5.27
CA PRO A 319 -3.90 -13.81 5.78
C PRO A 319 -3.10 -15.07 5.45
N ASN A 320 -2.85 -15.90 6.47
CA ASN A 320 -2.34 -17.26 6.29
C ASN A 320 -3.49 -18.22 5.93
N ASP A 321 -4.20 -17.92 4.85
CA ASP A 321 -5.28 -18.73 4.32
C ASP A 321 -4.98 -19.08 2.86
N GLU A 322 -4.95 -20.38 2.57
CA GLU A 322 -4.59 -20.88 1.24
C GLU A 322 -5.56 -20.41 0.16
N LYS A 323 -6.87 -20.38 0.46
CA LYS A 323 -7.90 -19.94 -0.49
C LYS A 323 -7.76 -18.45 -0.79
N TRP A 324 -7.48 -17.63 0.22
CA TRP A 324 -7.18 -16.21 0.03
C TRP A 324 -5.97 -16.02 -0.89
N ARG A 325 -4.86 -16.70 -0.57
CA ARG A 325 -3.61 -16.64 -1.35
C ARG A 325 -3.82 -17.09 -2.81
N MET A 326 -4.62 -18.13 -3.05
CA MET A 326 -5.01 -18.56 -4.41
C MET A 326 -5.83 -17.51 -5.14
N MET A 327 -6.82 -16.92 -4.47
CA MET A 327 -7.67 -15.88 -5.07
C MET A 327 -6.85 -14.66 -5.47
N VAL A 328 -5.91 -14.24 -4.64
CA VAL A 328 -4.96 -13.16 -4.95
C VAL A 328 -4.17 -13.50 -6.20
N LEU A 329 -3.45 -14.64 -6.23
CA LEU A 329 -2.63 -15.01 -7.39
C LEU A 329 -3.45 -15.12 -8.68
N LYS A 330 -4.64 -15.73 -8.63
CA LYS A 330 -5.52 -15.87 -9.79
C LYS A 330 -5.95 -14.52 -10.34
N GLN A 331 -6.49 -13.64 -9.50
CA GLN A 331 -6.95 -12.32 -9.94
C GLN A 331 -5.77 -11.44 -10.38
N SER A 332 -4.63 -11.50 -9.69
CA SER A 332 -3.41 -10.81 -10.12
C SER A 332 -2.92 -11.31 -11.48
N TYR A 333 -3.01 -12.61 -11.77
CA TYR A 333 -2.61 -13.16 -13.07
C TYR A 333 -3.57 -12.70 -14.19
N GLU A 334 -4.88 -12.78 -13.95
CA GLU A 334 -5.89 -12.30 -14.91
C GLU A 334 -5.76 -10.80 -15.20
N PHE A 335 -5.54 -9.99 -14.14
CA PHE A 335 -5.24 -8.57 -14.28
C PHE A 335 -3.92 -8.34 -15.02
N GLY A 336 -2.86 -9.04 -14.60
CA GLY A 336 -1.51 -8.92 -15.16
C GLY A 336 -1.49 -9.20 -16.67
N LYS A 337 -2.22 -10.21 -17.14
CA LYS A 337 -2.34 -10.52 -18.58
C LYS A 337 -2.91 -9.33 -19.36
N LYS A 338 -4.03 -8.76 -18.91
CA LYS A 338 -4.65 -7.60 -19.54
C LYS A 338 -3.78 -6.35 -19.43
N PHE A 339 -3.11 -6.16 -18.30
CA PHE A 339 -2.18 -5.05 -18.09
C PHE A 339 -0.97 -5.16 -19.03
N GLY A 340 -0.40 -6.35 -19.17
CA GLY A 340 0.71 -6.63 -20.09
C GLY A 340 0.36 -6.32 -21.55
N GLU A 341 -0.84 -6.70 -21.99
CA GLU A 341 -1.38 -6.38 -23.33
C GLU A 341 -1.65 -4.87 -23.50
N MET A 342 -2.05 -4.17 -22.44
CA MET A 342 -2.32 -2.73 -22.47
C MET A 342 -1.03 -1.90 -22.60
N VAL A 343 0.08 -2.35 -22.02
CA VAL A 343 1.36 -1.60 -21.98
C VAL A 343 2.34 -2.01 -23.07
N GLU A 344 2.07 -3.10 -23.78
CA GLU A 344 2.76 -3.50 -25.02
C GLU A 344 2.50 -2.47 -26.13
#